data_AF-A0A6N8F9Z8-F1
#
_entry.id   AF-A0A6N8F9Z8-F1
#
_cell.length_a   1.000
_cell.length_b   1.000
_cell.length_c   1.000
_cell.angle_alpha   90.00
_cell.angle_beta   90.00
_cell.angle_gamma   90.00
#
_symmetry.space_group_name_H-M   'P 1'
#
loop_
_entity.id
_entity.type
_entity.pdbx_description
1 polymer ?
#
loop_
_entity_poly.entity_id
_entity_poly.type
_entity_poly.pdbx_seq_one_letter_code
_entity_poly.pdbx_strand_id
1 'polypeptide(L)'
;MSSNSDSAWKEEQRVNNQKIADLQLGDSFEKVRSLMGTPRFNEAFEKEGKAVQVIFYRTMHKHSDGETTKDECTALIFNGGELVGFGDKAYSRL
;
A
#
# COMPACT_ATOMS: atom_id res chain seq x y z
N MET A 1 -23.22 16.61 16.49
CA MET A 1 -21.94 17.05 15.88
C MET A 1 -21.20 15.80 15.42
N SER A 2 -21.43 15.32 14.20
CA SER A 2 -20.82 14.08 13.71
C SER A 2 -20.61 14.14 12.20
N SER A 3 -19.54 14.79 11.72
CA SER A 3 -19.19 14.80 10.27
C SER A 3 -17.72 15.12 9.97
N ASN A 4 -16.76 14.73 10.83
CA ASN A 4 -15.33 14.96 10.54
C ASN A 4 -14.56 13.68 10.19
N SER A 5 -15.08 12.51 10.57
CA SER A 5 -14.44 11.23 10.29
C SER A 5 -14.62 10.82 8.83
N ASP A 6 -15.77 11.13 8.23
CA ASP A 6 -16.12 10.74 6.85
C ASP A 6 -15.30 11.44 5.77
N SER A 7 -14.85 12.66 6.04
CA SER A 7 -14.00 13.42 5.13
C SER A 7 -12.54 12.98 5.22
N ALA A 8 -12.04 12.71 6.43
CA ALA A 8 -10.65 12.36 6.66
C ALA A 8 -10.23 11.07 5.95
N TRP A 9 -11.05 10.01 6.03
CA TRP A 9 -10.72 8.74 5.41
C TRP A 9 -10.81 8.78 3.88
N LYS A 10 -11.76 9.56 3.34
CA LYS A 10 -11.88 9.78 1.88
C LYS A 10 -10.67 10.52 1.34
N GLU A 11 -10.18 11.49 2.11
CA GLU A 11 -8.99 12.25 1.75
C GLU A 11 -7.72 11.39 1.81
N GLU A 12 -7.55 10.57 2.86
CA GLU A 12 -6.45 9.60 2.95
C GLU A 12 -6.44 8.66 1.73
N GLN A 13 -7.60 8.11 1.39
CA GLN A 13 -7.76 7.25 0.22
C GLN A 13 -7.38 7.97 -1.09
N ARG A 14 -7.85 9.21 -1.28
CA ARG A 14 -7.55 10.00 -2.48
C ARG A 14 -6.05 10.28 -2.59
N VAL A 15 -5.41 10.68 -1.49
CA VAL A 15 -3.98 10.97 -1.43
C VAL A 15 -3.15 9.72 -1.71
N ASN A 16 -3.50 8.58 -1.10
CA ASN A 16 -2.79 7.32 -1.33
C ASN A 16 -2.91 6.88 -2.80
N ASN A 17 -4.10 6.94 -3.39
CA ASN A 17 -4.28 6.61 -4.81
C ASN A 17 -3.48 7.52 -5.74
N GLN A 18 -3.42 8.83 -5.46
CA GLN A 18 -2.64 9.76 -6.26
C GLN A 18 -1.14 9.44 -6.19
N LYS A 19 -0.59 9.26 -4.98
CA LYS A 19 0.82 8.92 -4.80
C LYS A 19 1.19 7.58 -5.45
N ILE A 20 0.32 6.57 -5.35
CA ILE A 20 0.53 5.25 -5.97
C ILE A 20 0.52 5.36 -7.50
N ALA A 21 -0.33 6.22 -8.08
CA ALA A 21 -0.37 6.44 -9.52
C ALA A 21 0.94 7.06 -10.07
N ASP A 22 1.68 7.78 -9.23
CA ASP A 22 2.97 8.39 -9.58
C ASP A 22 4.17 7.44 -9.36
N LEU A 23 3.97 6.26 -8.76
CA LEU A 23 5.03 5.28 -8.53
C LEU A 23 5.47 4.60 -9.82
N GLN A 24 6.77 4.34 -9.91
CA GLN A 24 7.37 3.64 -11.04
C GLN A 24 8.10 2.38 -10.58
N LEU A 25 8.12 1.36 -11.44
CA LEU A 25 8.95 0.18 -11.20
C LEU A 25 10.41 0.60 -11.07
N GLY A 26 11.13 0.00 -10.13
CA GLY A 26 12.50 0.37 -9.77
C GLY A 26 12.59 1.46 -8.70
N ASP A 27 11.47 2.08 -8.27
CA ASP A 27 11.50 3.01 -7.15
C ASP A 27 12.00 2.31 -5.88
N SER A 28 12.97 2.93 -5.21
CA SER A 28 13.54 2.36 -3.99
C SER A 28 12.51 2.35 -2.86
N PHE A 29 12.62 1.35 -1.98
CA PHE A 29 11.78 1.25 -0.78
C PHE A 29 11.80 2.55 0.02
N GLU A 30 12.98 3.16 0.20
CA GLU A 30 13.13 4.43 0.92
C GLU A 30 12.36 5.58 0.26
N LYS A 31 12.44 5.72 -1.07
CA LYS A 31 11.67 6.73 -1.82
C LYS A 31 10.17 6.53 -1.61
N VAL A 32 9.69 5.28 -1.75
CA VAL A 32 8.27 4.97 -1.58
C VAL A 32 7.82 5.23 -0.14
N ARG A 33 8.60 4.83 0.87
CA ARG A 33 8.31 5.08 2.29
C ARG A 33 8.26 6.57 2.62
N SER A 34 9.17 7.36 2.04
CA SER A 34 9.20 8.81 2.20
C SER A 34 7.95 9.47 1.61
N LEU A 35 7.53 9.03 0.41
CA LEU A 35 6.34 9.55 -0.26
C LEU A 35 5.04 9.12 0.44
N MET A 36 4.93 7.83 0.78
CA MET A 36 3.68 7.21 1.22
C MET A 36 3.45 7.28 2.74
N GLY A 37 4.47 7.54 3.55
CA GLY A 37 4.35 7.51 5.02
C GLY A 37 4.25 6.09 5.56
N THR A 38 3.76 5.89 6.79
CA THR A 38 3.67 4.57 7.45
C THR A 38 2.61 3.66 6.82
N PRO A 39 2.91 2.37 6.54
CA PRO A 39 1.96 1.50 5.87
C PRO A 39 0.98 0.94 6.91
N ARG A 40 -0.18 0.49 6.45
CA ARG A 40 -1.13 -0.17 7.35
C ARG A 40 -0.68 -1.59 7.70
N PHE A 41 -0.14 -2.31 6.73
CA PHE A 41 0.46 -3.62 6.93
C PHE A 41 1.84 -3.68 6.28
N ASN A 42 2.71 -4.49 6.86
CA ASN A 42 4.07 -4.72 6.38
C ASN A 42 4.40 -6.20 6.55
N GLU A 43 4.67 -6.87 5.45
CA GLU A 43 5.02 -8.29 5.39
C GLU A 43 6.38 -8.43 4.73
N ALA A 44 7.24 -9.28 5.27
CA ALA A 44 8.56 -9.53 4.71
C ALA A 44 8.89 -11.02 4.84
N PHE A 45 9.47 -11.57 3.79
CA PHE A 45 9.90 -12.96 3.74
C PHE A 45 11.04 -13.12 2.73
N GLU A 46 11.73 -14.25 2.79
CA GLU A 46 12.73 -14.60 1.79
C GLU A 46 12.12 -15.53 0.75
N LYS A 47 12.35 -15.25 -0.53
CA LYS A 47 11.96 -16.10 -1.65
C LYS A 47 13.14 -16.22 -2.61
N GLU A 48 13.59 -17.44 -2.87
CA GLU A 48 14.72 -17.73 -3.78
C GLU A 48 16.00 -16.95 -3.41
N GLY A 49 16.30 -16.84 -2.12
CA GLY A 49 17.48 -16.12 -1.61
C GLY A 49 17.39 -14.59 -1.72
N LYS A 50 16.22 -14.04 -2.04
CA LYS A 50 15.96 -12.61 -2.10
C LYS A 50 14.94 -12.18 -1.06
N ALA A 51 15.22 -11.06 -0.41
CA ALA A 51 14.26 -10.42 0.48
C ALA A 51 13.11 -9.83 -0.35
N VAL A 52 11.90 -10.31 -0.06
CA VAL A 52 10.64 -9.78 -0.58
C VAL A 52 9.94 -9.04 0.54
N GLN A 53 9.48 -7.83 0.27
CA GLN A 53 8.71 -7.04 1.21
C GLN A 53 7.43 -6.54 0.54
N VAL A 54 6.31 -6.66 1.23
CA VAL A 54 5.00 -6.20 0.76
C VAL A 54 4.43 -5.24 1.80
N ILE A 55 4.20 -4.00 1.39
CA ILE A 55 3.57 -2.98 2.24
C ILE A 55 2.21 -2.61 1.67
N PHE A 56 1.26 -2.32 2.55
CA PHE A 56 -0.12 -2.09 2.18
C PHE A 56 -0.56 -0.70 2.61
N TYR A 57 -1.17 0.04 1.68
CA TYR A 57 -1.80 1.33 1.98
C TYR A 57 -3.27 1.28 1.64
N ARG A 58 -4.10 1.91 2.46
CA ARG A 58 -5.54 1.96 2.25
C ARG A 58 -5.85 2.80 1.01
N THR A 59 -6.56 2.20 0.06
CA THR A 59 -6.91 2.81 -1.25
C THR A 59 -8.37 2.66 -1.61
N MET A 60 -9.12 1.90 -0.81
CA MET A 60 -10.56 1.71 -0.94
C MET A 60 -11.20 1.73 0.43
N HIS A 61 -12.53 1.87 0.43
CA HIS A 61 -13.37 1.66 1.60
C HIS A 61 -14.49 0.71 1.16
N LYS A 62 -14.48 -0.50 1.68
CA LYS A 62 -15.50 -1.53 1.46
C LYS A 62 -16.39 -1.71 2.69
N HIS A 63 -15.81 -1.64 3.89
CA HIS A 63 -16.51 -1.96 5.13
C HIS A 63 -16.51 -0.77 6.10
N SER A 64 -17.69 -0.45 6.65
CA SER A 64 -17.86 0.53 7.73
C SER A 64 -17.98 -0.13 9.10
N ASP A 65 -17.44 -1.33 9.26
CA ASP A 65 -17.41 -2.07 10.54
C ASP A 65 -16.25 -1.63 11.46
N GLY A 66 -15.36 -0.77 10.96
CA GLY A 66 -14.26 -0.21 11.72
C GLY A 66 -12.96 -1.03 11.64
N GLU A 67 -12.98 -2.18 10.97
CA GLU A 67 -11.79 -3.00 10.73
C GLU A 67 -11.31 -2.83 9.29
N THR A 68 -10.09 -2.32 9.09
CA THR A 68 -9.52 -2.30 7.74
C THR A 68 -8.84 -3.62 7.45
N THR A 69 -9.35 -4.33 6.46
CA THR A 69 -8.80 -5.57 5.94
C THR A 69 -7.89 -5.31 4.74
N LYS A 70 -7.05 -6.29 4.39
CA LYS A 70 -6.08 -6.14 3.28
C LYS A 70 -6.74 -5.89 1.92
N ASP A 71 -7.97 -6.34 1.72
CA ASP A 71 -8.71 -6.17 0.46
C ASP A 71 -9.28 -4.76 0.27
N GLU A 72 -9.09 -3.86 1.24
CA GLU A 72 -9.31 -2.42 1.14
C GLU A 72 -8.01 -1.65 0.82
N CYS A 73 -6.89 -2.36 0.75
CA CYS A 73 -5.56 -1.81 0.57
C CYS A 73 -4.96 -2.19 -0.78
N THR A 74 -4.06 -1.35 -1.28
CA THR A 74 -3.19 -1.68 -2.40
C THR A 74 -1.85 -2.16 -1.87
N ALA A 75 -1.46 -3.36 -2.29
CA ALA A 75 -0.14 -3.92 -2.01
C ALA A 75 0.92 -3.25 -2.90
N LEU A 76 2.06 -2.86 -2.32
CA LEU A 76 3.28 -2.46 -3.03
C LEU A 76 4.36 -3.50 -2.74
N ILE A 77 4.95 -4.07 -3.77
CA ILE A 77 5.81 -5.25 -3.70
C ILE A 77 7.23 -4.86 -4.03
N PHE A 78 8.14 -5.20 -3.12
CA PHE A 78 9.56 -4.93 -3.21
C PHE A 78 10.33 -6.23 -3.29
N ASN A 79 11.32 -6.28 -4.16
CA ASN A 79 12.28 -7.38 -4.24
C ASN A 79 13.69 -6.78 -4.27
N GLY A 80 14.53 -7.12 -3.29
CA GLY A 80 15.87 -6.53 -3.19
C GLY A 80 15.85 -5.01 -2.94
N GLY A 81 14.77 -4.49 -2.34
CA GLY A 81 14.63 -3.06 -2.02
C GLY A 81 14.05 -2.18 -3.13
N GLU A 82 13.70 -2.75 -4.28
CA GLU A 82 13.12 -2.02 -5.42
C GLU A 82 11.65 -2.42 -5.65
N LEU A 83 10.82 -1.44 -6.01
CA LEU A 83 9.42 -1.67 -6.35
C LEU A 83 9.31 -2.48 -7.66
N VAL A 84 8.84 -3.72 -7.56
CA VAL A 84 8.69 -4.64 -8.71
C VAL A 84 7.23 -4.81 -9.16
N GLY A 85 6.27 -4.31 -8.38
CA GLY A 85 4.86 -4.35 -8.74
C GLY A 85 3.97 -3.81 -7.65
N PHE A 86 2.71 -3.57 -7.99
CA PHE A 86 1.69 -3.11 -7.05
C PHE A 86 0.27 -3.50 -7.50
N GLY A 87 -0.65 -3.50 -6.53
CA GLY A 87 -2.04 -3.89 -6.71
C GLY A 87 -2.27 -5.41 -6.69
N ASP A 88 -3.54 -5.79 -6.62
CA ASP A 88 -3.97 -7.18 -6.42
C ASP A 88 -3.43 -8.15 -7.48
N LYS A 89 -3.34 -7.69 -8.73
CA LYS A 89 -2.79 -8.49 -9.83
C LYS A 89 -1.32 -8.84 -9.62
N ALA A 90 -0.52 -7.92 -9.10
CA ALA A 90 0.88 -8.20 -8.81
C ALA A 90 1.01 -9.06 -7.55
N TYR A 91 0.20 -8.79 -6.52
CA TYR A 91 0.23 -9.52 -5.26
C TYR A 91 -0.19 -10.99 -5.42
N SER A 92 -1.18 -11.27 -6.27
CA SER A 92 -1.62 -12.63 -6.59
C SER A 92 -0.59 -13.49 -7.34
N ARG A 93 0.51 -12.89 -7.81
CA ARG A 93 1.59 -13.58 -8.56
C ARG A 93 2.83 -13.86 -7.71
N LEU A 94 2.85 -13.38 -6.46
CA LEU A 94 3.87 -13.74 -5.47
C LEU A 94 3.67 -15.18 -4.99
#